data_AF-J5J7X4-F1
#
_entry.id   AF-J5J7X4-F1
#
_cell.length_a   1.000
_cell.length_b   1.000
_cell.length_c   1.000
_cell.angle_alpha   90.00
_cell.angle_beta   90.00
_cell.angle_gamma   90.00
#
_symmetry.space_group_name_H-M   'P 1'
#
loop_
_entity.id
_entity.type
_entity.pdbx_description
1 polymer ?
#
loop_
_entity_poly.entity_id
_entity_poly.type
_entity_poly.pdbx_seq_one_letter_code
_entity_poly.pdbx_strand_id
1 'polypeptide(L)'
;MIPTLIRRMAQPAKKAAVKSAQASNFVRTKKVWPPNFKELSQQQQLRFEKKYKRRVTLASQRPRWEKGVKYAQLATIAAALVWLLFYSEFEWWGQKYKPSEEIRRRAQYLFGVMDPDKRYERRKDMVEPASASSAGSDSTDNKESPSK
;
A
#
# COMPACT_ATOMS: atom_id res chain seq x y z
N MET A 1 -2.37 -2.94 -23.69
CA MET A 1 -2.10 -4.07 -22.76
C MET A 1 -3.31 -5.00 -22.51
N ILE A 2 -4.47 -4.77 -23.12
CA ILE A 2 -5.68 -5.61 -23.00
C ILE A 2 -5.59 -6.99 -23.69
N PRO A 3 -4.93 -7.18 -24.86
CA PRO A 3 -4.94 -8.49 -25.53
C PRO A 3 -4.22 -9.59 -24.74
N THR A 4 -3.31 -9.23 -23.84
CA THR A 4 -2.62 -10.19 -22.95
C THR A 4 -3.51 -10.68 -21.81
N LEU A 5 -4.47 -9.87 -21.34
CA LEU A 5 -5.44 -10.25 -20.31
C LEU A 5 -6.45 -11.26 -20.86
N ILE A 6 -7.00 -11.02 -22.06
CA ILE A 6 -7.94 -11.93 -22.72
C ILE A 6 -7.26 -13.27 -23.01
N ARG A 7 -6.02 -13.23 -23.55
CA ARG A 7 -5.24 -14.46 -23.78
C ARG A 7 -5.00 -15.25 -22.50
N ARG A 8 -4.76 -14.58 -21.37
CA ARG A 8 -4.57 -15.21 -20.05
C ARG A 8 -5.85 -15.78 -19.46
N MET A 9 -7.01 -15.14 -19.65
CA MET A 9 -8.31 -15.66 -19.21
C MET A 9 -8.77 -16.88 -20.02
N ALA A 10 -8.35 -17.01 -21.27
CA ALA A 10 -8.64 -18.19 -22.10
C ALA A 10 -7.70 -19.39 -21.84
N GLN A 11 -6.53 -19.17 -21.21
CA GLN A 11 -5.61 -20.27 -20.85
C GLN A 11 -6.17 -21.30 -19.85
N PRO A 12 -6.89 -20.93 -18.76
CA PRO A 12 -7.39 -21.92 -17.79
C PRO A 12 -8.39 -22.89 -18.42
N ALA A 13 -9.29 -22.43 -19.28
CA ALA A 13 -10.27 -23.27 -19.96
C ALA A 13 -9.61 -24.30 -20.90
N LYS A 14 -8.62 -23.87 -21.69
CA LYS A 14 -7.83 -24.77 -22.56
C LYS A 14 -7.06 -25.80 -21.75
N LYS A 15 -6.45 -25.40 -20.63
CA LYS A 15 -5.75 -26.32 -19.72
C LYS A 15 -6.69 -27.32 -19.05
N ALA A 16 -7.91 -26.89 -18.68
CA ALA A 16 -8.93 -27.75 -18.10
C ALA A 16 -9.45 -28.78 -19.11
N ALA A 17 -9.75 -28.37 -20.34
CA ALA A 17 -10.21 -29.26 -21.41
C ALA A 17 -9.15 -30.29 -21.84
N VAL A 18 -7.88 -29.88 -21.89
CA VAL A 18 -6.75 -30.78 -22.14
C VAL A 18 -6.57 -31.77 -20.98
N LYS A 19 -6.76 -31.32 -19.74
CA LYS A 19 -6.66 -32.17 -18.54
C LYS A 19 -7.81 -33.18 -18.43
N SER A 20 -9.03 -32.82 -18.84
CA SER A 20 -10.18 -33.74 -18.88
C SER A 20 -10.04 -34.77 -20.00
N ALA A 21 -9.53 -34.38 -21.17
CA ALA A 21 -9.24 -35.32 -22.27
C ALA A 21 -8.06 -36.27 -21.98
N GLN A 22 -7.13 -35.87 -21.10
CA GLN A 22 -6.05 -36.71 -20.60
C GLN A 22 -6.50 -37.67 -19.49
N ALA A 23 -7.55 -37.32 -18.73
CA ALA A 23 -8.10 -38.18 -17.69
C ALA A 23 -8.84 -39.41 -18.26
N SER A 24 -9.41 -39.30 -19.47
CA SER A 24 -10.07 -40.43 -20.15
C SER A 24 -9.11 -41.37 -20.88
N ASN A 25 -7.87 -40.93 -21.14
CA ASN A 25 -6.86 -41.69 -21.88
C ASN A 25 -5.62 -41.91 -20.99
N PHE A 26 -5.75 -42.75 -19.97
CA PHE A 26 -4.57 -43.26 -19.26
C PHE A 26 -3.80 -44.17 -20.20
N VAL A 27 -2.82 -43.60 -20.92
CA VAL A 27 -1.85 -44.39 -21.68
C VAL A 27 -1.12 -45.28 -20.70
N ARG A 28 -1.29 -46.61 -20.81
CA ARG A 28 -0.52 -47.58 -20.03
C ARG A 28 0.95 -47.25 -20.19
N THR A 29 1.62 -46.93 -19.09
CA THR A 29 3.05 -46.63 -19.11
C THR A 29 3.81 -47.86 -19.56
N LYS A 30 4.54 -47.76 -20.68
CA LYS A 30 5.38 -48.85 -21.21
C LYS A 30 6.39 -49.39 -20.20
N LYS A 31 6.73 -48.59 -19.19
CA LYS A 31 7.67 -48.93 -18.12
C LYS A 31 6.95 -48.89 -16.77
N VAL A 32 7.06 -49.96 -16.00
CA VAL A 32 6.58 -50.01 -14.60
C VAL A 32 7.41 -49.01 -13.79
N TRP A 33 6.71 -48.10 -13.11
CA TRP A 33 7.27 -47.23 -12.09
C TRP A 33 6.89 -47.83 -10.74
N PRO A 34 7.74 -47.82 -9.69
CA PRO A 34 9.09 -47.26 -9.60
C PRO A 34 10.19 -48.22 -10.13
N PRO A 35 11.36 -47.70 -10.56
CA PRO A 35 12.51 -48.53 -10.91
C PRO A 35 13.10 -49.22 -9.66
N ASN A 36 13.55 -50.47 -9.80
CA ASN A 36 14.31 -51.14 -8.75
C ASN A 36 15.67 -50.45 -8.55
N PHE A 37 15.81 -49.65 -7.48
CA PHE A 37 17.05 -48.90 -7.21
C PHE A 37 18.25 -49.79 -6.88
N LYS A 38 18.02 -51.03 -6.44
CA LYS A 38 19.09 -51.98 -6.07
C LYS A 38 19.82 -52.56 -7.30
N GLU A 39 19.18 -52.57 -8.46
CA GLU A 39 19.73 -53.11 -9.71
C GLU A 39 20.48 -52.04 -10.53
N LEU A 40 20.38 -50.76 -10.13
CA LEU A 40 20.97 -49.63 -10.85
C LEU A 40 22.41 -49.35 -10.42
N SER A 41 23.21 -48.82 -11.34
CA SER A 41 24.54 -48.34 -10.98
C SER A 41 24.46 -47.13 -10.03
N GLN A 42 25.45 -46.98 -9.15
CA GLN A 42 25.49 -45.88 -8.17
C GLN A 42 25.42 -44.49 -8.85
N GLN A 43 26.06 -44.33 -10.01
CA GLN A 43 25.99 -43.10 -10.79
C GLN A 43 24.54 -42.80 -11.24
N GLN A 44 23.79 -43.81 -11.66
CA GLN A 44 22.38 -43.64 -12.04
C GLN A 44 21.53 -43.29 -10.82
N GLN A 45 21.76 -43.94 -9.68
CA GLN A 45 21.06 -43.66 -8.43
C GLN A 45 21.24 -42.19 -8.00
N LEU A 46 22.47 -41.66 -8.01
CA LEU A 46 22.74 -40.26 -7.68
C LEU A 46 22.05 -39.27 -8.64
N ARG A 47 21.98 -39.60 -9.94
CA ARG A 47 21.25 -38.77 -10.92
C ARG A 47 19.75 -38.74 -10.64
N PHE A 48 19.16 -39.86 -10.24
CA PHE A 48 17.76 -39.92 -9.85
C PHE A 48 17.49 -39.17 -8.56
N GLU A 49 18.37 -39.31 -7.56
CA GLU A 49 18.26 -38.59 -6.29
C GLU A 49 18.32 -37.07 -6.53
N LYS A 50 19.30 -36.59 -7.30
CA LYS A 50 19.42 -35.17 -7.67
C LYS A 50 18.16 -34.67 -8.38
N LYS A 51 17.63 -35.46 -9.33
CA LYS A 51 16.39 -35.13 -10.06
C LYS A 51 15.19 -35.10 -9.11
N TYR A 52 15.09 -36.05 -8.18
CA TYR A 52 14.02 -36.13 -7.19
C TYR A 52 14.05 -34.92 -6.26
N LYS A 53 15.20 -34.63 -5.63
CA LYS A 53 15.39 -33.45 -4.76
C LYS A 53 14.97 -32.16 -5.47
N ARG A 54 15.43 -31.95 -6.70
CA ARG A 54 15.03 -30.78 -7.51
C ARG A 54 13.51 -30.70 -7.72
N ARG A 55 12.85 -31.82 -8.02
CA ARG A 55 11.39 -31.86 -8.23
C ARG A 55 10.63 -31.62 -6.94
N VAL A 56 11.07 -32.19 -5.82
CA VAL A 56 10.48 -31.94 -4.50
C VAL A 56 10.62 -30.48 -4.13
N THR A 57 11.79 -29.87 -4.31
CA THR A 57 11.98 -28.43 -4.07
C THR A 57 11.05 -27.59 -4.94
N LEU A 58 10.91 -27.91 -6.23
CA LEU A 58 9.99 -27.18 -7.11
C LEU A 58 8.51 -27.40 -6.75
N ALA A 59 8.16 -28.59 -6.26
CA ALA A 59 6.79 -28.91 -5.82
C ALA A 59 6.46 -28.29 -4.47
N SER A 60 7.45 -28.15 -3.58
CA SER A 60 7.29 -27.54 -2.27
C SER A 60 7.36 -26.02 -2.31
N GLN A 61 7.97 -25.43 -3.35
CA GLN A 61 7.92 -23.98 -3.57
C GLN A 61 6.47 -23.50 -3.69
N ARG A 62 6.01 -22.70 -2.72
CA ARG A 62 4.70 -22.04 -2.72
C ARG A 62 4.85 -20.54 -2.97
N PRO A 63 5.05 -20.11 -4.23
CA PRO A 63 5.41 -18.71 -4.54
C PRO A 63 4.32 -17.70 -4.17
N ARG A 64 3.06 -18.11 -4.05
CA ARG A 64 1.96 -17.22 -3.60
C ARG A 64 2.01 -16.98 -2.10
N TRP A 65 2.34 -18.01 -1.32
CA TRP A 65 2.45 -17.90 0.13
C TRP A 65 3.65 -17.03 0.52
N GLU A 66 4.81 -17.29 -0.08
CA GLU A 66 6.03 -16.49 0.11
C GLU A 66 5.81 -15.01 -0.18
N LYS A 67 5.07 -14.68 -1.25
CA LYS A 67 4.67 -13.30 -1.56
C LYS A 67 3.78 -12.71 -0.48
N GLY A 68 2.80 -13.47 0.01
CA GLY A 68 1.92 -13.06 1.11
C GLY A 68 2.70 -12.73 2.38
N VAL A 69 3.63 -13.61 2.77
CA VAL A 69 4.49 -13.39 3.94
C VAL A 69 5.35 -12.13 3.77
N LYS A 70 5.92 -11.91 2.58
CA LYS A 70 6.69 -10.68 2.29
C LYS A 70 5.84 -9.42 2.40
N TYR A 71 4.61 -9.43 1.89
CA TYR A 71 3.70 -8.30 2.06
C TYR A 71 3.31 -8.09 3.53
N ALA A 72 3.06 -9.17 4.27
CA ALA A 72 2.77 -9.08 5.70
C ALA A 72 3.96 -8.48 6.46
N GLN A 73 5.20 -8.90 6.14
CA GLN A 73 6.42 -8.33 6.72
C GLN A 73 6.57 -6.84 6.38
N LEU A 74 6.27 -6.44 5.14
CA LEU A 74 6.29 -5.03 4.74
C LEU A 74 5.22 -4.23 5.48
N ALA A 75 4.02 -4.79 5.65
CA ALA A 75 2.92 -4.16 6.37
C ALA A 75 3.23 -4.02 7.86
N THR A 76 3.87 -5.02 8.49
CA THR A 76 4.27 -4.92 9.91
C THR A 76 5.37 -3.88 10.11
N ILE A 77 6.37 -3.80 9.22
CA ILE A 77 7.40 -2.76 9.28
C ILE A 77 6.76 -1.38 9.11
N ALA A 78 5.89 -1.20 8.12
CA ALA A 78 5.21 0.07 7.89
C ALA A 78 4.33 0.46 9.09
N ALA A 79 3.59 -0.49 9.67
CA ALA A 79 2.78 -0.24 10.86
C ALA A 79 3.63 0.15 12.07
N ALA A 80 4.78 -0.53 12.27
CA ALA A 80 5.72 -0.18 13.34
C ALA A 80 6.31 1.23 13.15
N LEU A 81 6.63 1.63 11.91
CA LEU A 81 7.08 2.98 11.62
C LEU A 81 5.98 4.01 11.91
N VAL A 82 4.75 3.77 11.44
CA VAL A 82 3.62 4.68 11.72
C VAL A 82 3.39 4.81 13.22
N TRP A 83 3.39 3.69 13.95
CA TRP A 83 3.24 3.69 15.40
C TRP A 83 4.38 4.45 16.09
N LEU A 84 5.64 4.20 15.68
CA LEU A 84 6.79 4.92 16.19
C LEU A 84 6.62 6.41 15.93
N LEU A 85 6.43 6.86 14.69
CA LEU A 85 6.25 8.27 14.34
C LEU A 85 5.08 8.94 15.10
N PHE A 86 4.01 8.20 15.40
CA PHE A 86 2.84 8.77 16.07
C PHE A 86 3.06 8.95 17.58
N TYR A 87 3.86 8.08 18.21
CA TYR A 87 4.10 8.08 19.66
C TYR A 87 5.48 8.58 20.06
N SER A 88 6.42 8.71 19.13
CA SER A 88 7.74 9.27 19.37
C SER A 88 7.64 10.79 19.45
N GLU A 89 7.85 11.34 20.65
CA GLU A 89 8.20 12.75 20.81
C GLU A 89 9.70 12.88 20.48
N PHE A 90 10.02 13.21 19.23
CA PHE A 90 11.40 13.40 18.82
C PHE A 90 11.87 14.80 19.27
N GLU A 91 12.76 14.85 20.26
CA GLU A 91 13.49 16.07 20.60
C GLU A 91 14.66 16.24 19.62
N TRP A 92 14.39 16.85 18.48
CA TRP A 92 15.44 17.25 17.54
C TRP A 92 15.97 18.61 17.98
N TRP A 93 17.20 18.65 18.51
CA TRP A 93 17.88 19.89 18.93
C TRP A 93 17.16 20.70 20.05
N GLY A 94 16.63 20.03 21.07
CA GLY A 94 16.03 20.71 22.24
C GLY A 94 14.68 21.38 21.98
N GLN A 95 14.12 21.24 20.77
CA GLN A 95 12.74 21.58 20.46
C GLN A 95 11.91 20.30 20.50
N LYS A 96 10.85 20.29 21.32
CA LYS A 96 9.89 19.18 21.38
C LYS A 96 9.05 19.18 20.10
N TYR A 97 9.41 18.34 19.15
CA TYR A 97 8.70 18.22 17.89
C TYR A 97 7.72 17.05 17.97
N LYS A 98 6.43 17.33 17.73
CA LYS A 98 5.36 16.33 17.67
C LYS A 98 4.97 16.10 16.19
N PRO A 99 5.58 15.13 15.49
CA PRO A 99 5.34 14.90 14.06
C PRO A 99 3.87 14.63 13.70
N SER A 100 3.07 14.14 14.65
CA SER A 100 1.64 13.88 14.47
C SER A 100 0.81 15.16 14.26
N GLU A 101 1.19 16.29 14.84
CA GLU A 101 0.47 17.58 14.69
C GLU A 101 0.54 18.08 13.24
N GLU A 102 1.72 18.00 12.62
CA GLU A 102 1.92 18.45 11.24
C GLU A 102 1.26 17.52 10.21
N ILE A 103 1.33 16.22 10.43
CA ILE A 103 0.64 15.24 9.57
C ILE A 103 -0.88 15.44 9.67
N ARG A 104 -1.41 15.74 10.87
CA ARG A 104 -2.84 16.02 11.07
C ARG A 104 -3.27 17.31 10.40
N ARG A 105 -2.49 18.39 10.54
CA ARG A 105 -2.69 19.64 9.79
C ARG A 105 -2.68 19.36 8.29
N ARG A 106 -1.64 18.70 7.76
CA ARG A 106 -1.49 18.38 6.32
C ARG A 106 -2.62 17.49 5.79
N ALA A 107 -3.09 16.53 6.58
CA ALA A 107 -4.23 15.69 6.22
C ALA A 107 -5.52 16.52 6.17
N GLN A 108 -5.75 17.44 7.13
CA GLN A 108 -6.89 18.35 7.09
C GLN A 108 -6.88 19.24 5.83
N TYR A 109 -5.69 19.73 5.43
CA TYR A 109 -5.48 20.45 4.16
C TYR A 109 -5.79 19.59 2.92
N LEU A 110 -5.31 18.34 2.88
CA LEU A 110 -5.44 17.45 1.72
C LEU A 110 -6.87 16.91 1.55
N PHE A 111 -7.60 16.74 2.66
CA PHE A 111 -8.97 16.24 2.70
C PHE A 111 -10.04 17.34 2.73
N GLY A 112 -9.68 18.60 2.44
CA GLY A 112 -10.64 19.69 2.22
C GLY A 112 -11.43 20.12 3.46
N VAL A 113 -10.99 19.72 4.67
CA VAL A 113 -11.56 20.23 5.92
C VAL A 113 -10.93 21.60 6.15
N MET A 114 -11.71 22.63 5.82
CA MET A 114 -11.37 24.06 5.77
C MET A 114 -10.28 24.54 6.74
N ASP A 115 -9.38 25.37 6.22
CA ASP A 115 -8.60 26.31 7.02
C ASP A 115 -9.56 27.17 7.86
N PRO A 116 -9.53 27.08 9.21
CA PRO A 116 -10.27 28.02 10.05
C PRO A 116 -9.79 29.46 9.83
N ASP A 117 -8.53 29.66 9.45
CA ASP A 117 -7.92 30.98 9.23
C ASP A 117 -8.39 31.64 7.91
N LYS A 118 -8.64 30.84 6.86
CA LYS A 118 -9.20 31.35 5.60
C LYS A 118 -10.70 31.65 5.67
N ARG A 119 -11.36 31.25 6.75
CA ARG A 119 -12.78 31.57 7.01
C ARG A 119 -12.99 33.07 7.29
N TYR A 120 -11.93 33.77 7.69
CA TYR A 120 -11.95 35.20 8.03
C TYR A 120 -11.24 36.09 6.99
N GLU A 121 -10.75 35.52 5.88
CA GLU A 121 -10.29 36.33 4.75
C GLU A 121 -11.51 37.00 4.11
N ARG A 122 -11.78 38.24 4.52
CA ARG A 122 -12.73 39.14 3.85
C ARG A 122 -12.33 39.20 2.37
N ARG A 123 -13.13 38.57 1.50
CA ARG A 123 -12.90 38.59 0.05
C ARG A 123 -12.76 40.05 -0.39
N LYS A 124 -11.65 40.40 -1.04
CA LYS A 124 -11.45 41.72 -1.67
C LYS A 124 -12.47 42.00 -2.78
N ASP A 125 -13.20 40.97 -3.20
CA ASP A 125 -14.15 40.98 -4.31
C ASP A 125 -15.59 41.29 -3.86
N MET A 126 -15.85 41.49 -2.56
CA MET A 126 -17.16 41.96 -2.10
C MET A 126 -17.27 43.46 -2.40
N VAL A 127 -18.08 43.79 -3.41
CA VAL A 127 -18.59 45.15 -3.62
C VAL A 127 -19.35 45.58 -2.37
N GLU A 128 -18.89 46.63 -1.73
CA GLU A 128 -19.54 47.25 -0.59
C GLU A 128 -20.94 47.73 -1.03
N PRO A 129 -22.03 47.40 -0.30
CA PRO A 129 -23.34 47.90 -0.66
C PRO A 129 -23.33 49.42 -0.51
N ALA A 130 -23.49 50.13 -1.63
CA ALA A 130 -23.60 51.57 -1.70
C ALA A 130 -24.90 52.05 -1.03
N SER A 131 -24.92 52.14 0.31
CA SER A 131 -26.01 52.80 1.05
C SER A 131 -25.65 53.22 2.48
N ALA A 132 -24.39 53.49 2.80
CA ALA A 132 -23.98 54.02 4.11
C ALA A 132 -23.31 55.41 4.03
N SER A 133 -23.62 56.20 3.00
CA SER A 133 -23.14 57.58 2.85
C SER A 133 -24.27 58.58 3.13
N SER A 134 -24.81 58.62 4.34
CA SER A 134 -25.59 59.78 4.86
C SER A 134 -26.07 59.57 6.31
N ALA A 135 -25.21 59.80 7.29
CA ALA A 135 -25.56 60.20 8.66
C ALA A 135 -24.21 60.46 9.37
N GLY A 136 -23.72 61.68 9.43
CA GLY A 136 -24.22 62.68 10.37
C GLY A 136 -23.02 63.08 11.23
N SER A 137 -22.49 64.25 10.92
CA SER A 137 -21.57 65.03 11.75
C SER A 137 -22.13 65.21 13.16
N ASP A 138 -21.31 65.06 14.20
CA ASP A 138 -21.13 66.14 15.18
C ASP A 138 -20.05 65.89 16.25
N SER A 139 -19.35 66.99 16.54
CA SER A 139 -18.84 67.48 17.84
C SER A 139 -17.79 66.70 18.66
N THR A 140 -16.54 67.17 18.56
CA THR A 140 -15.69 67.81 19.62
C THR A 140 -15.52 67.19 21.03
N ASP A 141 -14.24 67.19 21.44
CA ASP A 141 -13.68 67.51 22.77
C ASP A 141 -13.99 66.64 24.01
N ASN A 142 -12.98 65.96 24.57
CA ASN A 142 -12.21 66.47 25.73
C ASN A 142 -11.30 65.41 26.43
N LYS A 143 -10.14 65.90 26.88
CA LYS A 143 -9.28 65.49 28.04
C LYS A 143 -8.38 64.23 27.91
N GLU A 144 -7.04 64.36 27.87
CA GLU A 144 -6.08 64.68 28.97
C GLU A 144 -5.92 63.46 29.91
N SER A 145 -4.77 62.88 30.28
CA SER A 145 -3.32 62.98 29.99
C SER A 145 -2.67 61.71 30.61
N PRO A 146 -1.38 61.40 30.35
CA PRO A 146 -0.70 60.15 30.75
C PRO A 146 0.04 60.24 32.11
N SER A 147 0.21 59.10 32.79
CA SER A 147 1.18 58.82 33.89
C SER A 147 0.93 57.37 34.36
N LYS A 148 1.87 56.48 34.64
CA LYS A 148 3.30 56.52 34.99
C LYS A 148 3.94 55.19 34.58
#